data_AF-A0A2T7W6X4-F1
#
_entry.id   AF-A0A2T7W6X4-F1
#
_cell.length_a   1.000
_cell.length_b   1.000
_cell.length_c   1.000
_cell.angle_alpha   90.00
_cell.angle_beta   90.00
_cell.angle_gamma   90.00
#
_symmetry.space_group_name_H-M   'P 1'
#
loop_
_entity.id
_entity.type
_entity.pdbx_description
1 polymer ?
#
loop_
_entity_poly.entity_id
_entity_poly.type
_entity_poly.pdbx_seq_one_letter_code
_entity_poly.pdbx_strand_id
1 'polypeptide(L)' 'PGERQGILSAQRLLRGEDALTLAWVGTEPRAVGSDGSVRTLPEAGAKRDASGQPLDAVVAAVGTVVR' A
#
# COMPACT_ATOMS: atom_id res chain seq x y z
N PRO A 1 14.82 -24.90 17.90
CA PRO A 1 15.37 -23.65 17.31
C PRO A 1 14.22 -22.69 17.00
N GLY A 2 14.09 -21.61 17.77
CA GLY A 2 12.96 -20.67 17.64
C GLY A 2 13.08 -19.76 16.43
N GLU A 3 11.94 -19.43 15.83
CA GLU A 3 11.85 -18.43 14.76
C GLU A 3 12.32 -17.07 15.29
N ARG A 4 13.39 -16.54 14.70
CA ARG A 4 13.84 -15.16 15.00
C ARG A 4 13.01 -14.22 14.14
N GLN A 5 12.10 -13.48 14.76
CA GLN A 5 11.46 -12.34 14.10
C GLN A 5 12.48 -11.18 14.09
N GLY A 6 13.02 -10.88 12.92
CA GLY A 6 13.88 -9.71 12.73
C GLY A 6 13.08 -8.41 12.81
N ILE A 7 13.77 -7.28 12.99
CA ILE A 7 13.14 -5.96 12.93
C ILE A 7 12.78 -5.67 11.47
N LEU A 8 11.49 -5.47 11.21
CA LEU A 8 10.96 -5.03 9.91
C LEU A 8 10.67 -3.53 9.99
N SER A 9 11.15 -2.77 9.00
CA SER A 9 10.79 -1.35 8.85
C SER A 9 9.33 -1.22 8.39
N ALA A 10 8.52 -0.41 9.05
CA ALA A 10 7.18 -0.07 8.56
C ALA A 10 7.21 1.23 7.76
N GLN A 11 6.13 1.51 7.01
CA GLN A 11 5.91 2.81 6.37
C GLN A 11 6.03 3.93 7.40
N ARG A 12 6.68 5.03 7.01
CA ARG A 12 6.80 6.21 7.86
C ARG A 12 5.58 7.10 7.68
N LEU A 13 4.83 7.30 8.75
CA LEU A 13 3.72 8.25 8.79
C LEU A 13 4.22 9.70 8.88
N LEU A 14 3.55 10.60 8.17
CA LEU A 14 3.76 12.05 8.24
C LEU A 14 2.94 12.67 9.37
N ARG A 15 3.20 13.95 9.65
CA ARG A 15 2.44 14.69 10.67
C ARG A 15 0.96 14.73 10.27
N GLY A 16 0.09 14.23 11.15
CA GLY A 16 -1.36 14.20 10.92
C GLY A 16 -1.89 12.87 10.38
N GLU A 17 -1.01 11.92 10.04
CA GLU A 17 -1.37 10.55 9.73
C GLU A 17 -1.35 9.68 11.00
N ASP A 18 -2.22 8.67 11.08
CA ASP A 18 -2.42 7.85 12.27
C ASP A 18 -2.18 6.35 12.03
N ALA A 19 -2.62 5.81 10.88
CA ALA A 19 -2.58 4.40 10.59
C ALA A 19 -2.51 4.07 9.09
N LEU A 20 -1.96 2.89 8.81
CA LEU A 20 -2.03 2.26 7.50
C LEU A 20 -3.37 1.53 7.37
N THR A 21 -4.21 1.94 6.42
CA THR A 21 -5.57 1.39 6.28
C THR A 21 -5.65 0.22 5.31
N LEU A 22 -4.78 0.19 4.29
CA LEU A 22 -4.73 -0.84 3.25
C LEU A 22 -3.28 -1.14 2.88
N ALA A 23 -2.97 -2.41 2.66
CA ALA A 23 -1.69 -2.85 2.13
C ALA A 23 -1.91 -4.03 1.18
N TRP A 24 -1.01 -4.19 0.21
CA TRP A 24 -1.04 -5.28 -0.75
C TRP A 24 0.31 -5.99 -0.83
N VAL A 25 0.26 -7.31 -0.96
CA VAL A 25 1.42 -8.16 -1.20
C VAL A 25 1.15 -8.95 -2.47
N GLY A 26 2.00 -8.76 -3.48
CA GLY A 26 1.87 -9.41 -4.78
C GLY A 26 2.41 -8.56 -5.92
N THR A 27 2.31 -9.08 -7.13
CA THR A 27 2.71 -8.39 -8.36
C THR A 27 1.52 -7.72 -9.03
N GLU A 28 1.79 -6.75 -9.90
CA GLU A 28 0.78 -6.08 -10.74
C GLU A 28 -0.47 -5.60 -9.96
N PRO A 29 -0.29 -4.74 -8.94
CA PRO A 29 -1.40 -4.27 -8.14
C PRO A 29 -2.36 -3.41 -8.99
N ARG A 30 -3.64 -3.55 -8.69
CA ARG A 30 -4.73 -2.72 -9.21
C ARG A 30 -5.50 -2.15 -8.04
N ALA A 31 -5.99 -0.93 -8.19
CA ALA A 31 -6.75 -0.23 -7.16
C ALA A 31 -8.08 0.30 -7.70
N VAL A 32 -9.11 0.28 -6.86
CA VAL A 32 -10.45 0.79 -7.21
C VAL A 32 -11.02 1.67 -6.10
N GLY A 33 -11.88 2.62 -6.50
CA GLY A 33 -12.75 3.36 -5.58
C GLY A 33 -13.93 2.53 -5.10
N SER A 34 -14.69 3.08 -4.14
CA SER A 34 -15.92 2.44 -3.63
C SER A 34 -17.02 2.33 -4.69
N ASP A 35 -16.93 3.14 -5.75
CA ASP A 35 -17.77 3.12 -6.95
C ASP A 35 -17.29 2.12 -8.02
N GLY A 36 -16.19 1.39 -7.77
CA GLY A 36 -15.58 0.47 -8.72
C GLY A 36 -14.73 1.13 -9.80
N SER A 37 -14.56 2.45 -9.79
CA SER A 37 -13.72 3.15 -10.77
C SER A 37 -12.23 2.90 -10.49
N VAL A 38 -11.42 2.83 -11.56
CA VAL A 38 -9.98 2.57 -11.47
C VAL A 38 -9.26 3.73 -10.78
N ARG A 39 -8.29 3.41 -9.93
CA ARG A 39 -7.37 4.37 -9.31
C ARG A 39 -5.97 4.16 -9.85
N THR A 40 -5.32 5.27 -10.21
CA THR A 40 -3.92 5.27 -10.64
C THR A 40 -3.04 5.02 -9.42
N LEU A 41 -2.17 4.01 -9.51
CA LEU A 41 -1.14 3.74 -8.51
C LEU A 41 0.18 4.40 -8.95
N PRO A 42 0.99 4.90 -7.98
CA PRO A 42 2.33 5.36 -8.27
C PRO A 42 3.22 4.24 -8.80
N GLU A 43 4.32 4.61 -9.46
CA GLU A 43 5.34 3.66 -9.87
C GLU A 43 5.91 2.91 -8.65
N ALA A 44 6.17 1.61 -8.82
CA ALA A 44 6.75 0.77 -7.78
C ALA A 44 8.24 1.10 -7.52
N GLY A 45 8.78 0.58 -6.41
CA GLY A 45 10.22 0.66 -6.11
C GLY A 45 10.60 1.62 -4.98
N ALA A 46 9.62 2.27 -4.35
CA ALA A 46 9.86 2.99 -3.09
C ALA A 46 10.35 2.04 -1.98
N LYS A 47 11.18 2.55 -1.07
CA LYS A 47 11.57 1.80 0.13
C LYS A 47 10.35 1.56 1.02
N ARG A 48 10.36 0.45 1.76
CA ARG A 48 9.29 0.05 2.70
C ARG A 48 9.04 1.08 3.81
N ASP A 49 10.07 1.83 4.20
CA ASP A 49 10.03 2.89 5.21
C ASP A 49 9.92 4.30 4.63
N ALA A 50 9.65 4.42 3.32
CA ALA A 50 9.24 5.68 2.73
C ALA A 50 7.85 6.09 3.24
N SER A 51 7.45 7.35 3.00
CA SER A 51 6.10 7.85 3.31
C SER A 51 5.15 7.81 2.12
N GLY A 52 5.59 7.28 0.98
CA GLY A 52 4.81 7.26 -0.24
C GLY A 52 4.66 8.65 -0.88
N GLN A 53 3.63 8.77 -1.72
CA GLN A 53 3.22 10.01 -2.39
C GLN A 53 1.70 10.15 -2.25
N PRO A 54 1.16 11.38 -2.21
CA PRO A 54 -0.29 11.60 -2.22
C PRO A 54 -0.95 11.00 -3.46
N LEU A 55 -2.18 10.50 -3.30
CA LEU A 55 -3.04 10.06 -4.40
C LEU A 55 -4.12 11.10 -4.66
N ASP A 56 -4.48 11.29 -5.92
CA ASP A 56 -5.52 12.24 -6.32
C ASP A 56 -6.95 11.77 -5.94
N ALA A 57 -7.12 10.49 -5.60
CA ALA A 57 -8.41 9.91 -5.23
C ALA A 57 -8.27 8.75 -4.23
N VAL A 58 -9.32 8.55 -3.43
CA VAL A 58 -9.38 7.50 -2.40
C VAL A 58 -9.41 6.10 -3.05
N VAL A 59 -8.58 5.21 -2.50
CA VAL A 59 -8.55 3.78 -2.81
C VAL A 59 -9.39 3.04 -1.78
N ALA A 60 -10.43 2.33 -2.21
CA ALA A 60 -11.27 1.52 -1.35
C ALA A 60 -10.81 0.05 -1.28
N ALA A 61 -10.19 -0.46 -2.35
CA ALA A 61 -9.63 -1.81 -2.40
C ALA A 61 -8.39 -1.87 -3.30
N VAL A 62 -7.46 -2.78 -2.96
CA VAL A 62 -6.28 -3.11 -3.75
C VAL A 62 -6.23 -4.62 -3.96
N GLY A 63 -5.88 -5.06 -5.16
CA GLY A 63 -5.79 -6.47 -5.51
C GLY A 63 -5.02 -6.72 -6.79
N THR A 64 -5.25 -7.87 -7.41
CA THR A 64 -4.78 -8.20 -8.75
C THR A 64 -5.89 -8.91 -9.54
N VAL A 65 -5.63 -9.25 -10.79
CA VAL A 65 -6.58 -10.01 -11.61
C VAL A 65 -6.86 -11.38 -10.97
N VAL A 66 -8.14 -11.75 -10.90
CA VAL A 66 -8.52 -13.11 -10.49
C VAL A 66 -8.25 -14.04 -11.66
N ARG A 67 -7.53 -15.13 -11.39
CA ARG A 67 -7.25 -16.21 -12.33
C ARG A 67 -8.20 -17.38 -12.12
#